data_AF-A0A023AWR9-F1
#
_entry.id   AF-A0A023AWR9-F1
#
_cell.length_a   1.000
_cell.length_b   1.000
_cell.length_c   1.000
_cell.angle_alpha   90.00
_cell.angle_beta   90.00
_cell.angle_gamma   90.00
#
_symmetry.space_group_name_H-M   'P 1'
#
loop_
_entity.id
_entity.type
_entity.pdbx_description
1 polymer ?
#
loop_
_entity_poly.entity_id
_entity_poly.type
_entity_poly.pdbx_seq_one_letter_code
_entity_poly.pdbx_strand_id
1 'polypeptide(L)'
;MHNNLRMFHLDGIPPAPRGVPQIEVTFDVDANGILNVSAVEKATGKSNKITITNEKGRLSQSDIDKMVQEAEKFKAEDELQKKRIDAKNGLENYCYTMRNTMQDENI
;
A
#
# COMPACT_ATOMS: atom_id res chain seq x y z
N MET A 1 -5.24 16.41 4.18
CA MET A 1 -4.71 16.72 2.83
C MET A 1 -4.52 15.42 2.06
N HIS A 2 -4.97 15.30 0.81
CA HIS A 2 -4.65 14.15 -0.05
C HIS A 2 -3.67 14.61 -1.14
N ASN A 3 -2.37 14.34 -0.95
CA ASN A 3 -1.35 14.72 -1.91
C ASN A 3 -0.99 13.50 -2.80
N ASN A 4 -1.89 13.16 -3.72
CA ASN A 4 -1.65 12.08 -4.68
C ASN A 4 -0.53 12.50 -5.65
N LEU A 5 0.63 11.85 -5.56
CA LEU A 5 1.80 12.18 -6.37
C LEU A 5 1.59 11.79 -7.83
N ARG A 6 1.26 10.51 -8.08
CA ARG A 6 0.70 9.96 -9.33
C ARG A 6 0.06 8.60 -9.04
N MET A 7 -0.79 8.13 -9.96
CA MET A 7 -1.36 6.79 -9.96
C MET A 7 -0.90 6.05 -11.23
N PHE A 8 -0.63 4.76 -11.10
CA PHE A 8 -0.38 3.86 -12.24
C PHE A 8 -1.06 2.51 -12.00
N HIS A 9 -1.37 1.79 -13.08
CA HIS A 9 -2.05 0.50 -13.04
C HIS A 9 -1.06 -0.65 -13.33
N LEU A 10 -1.16 -1.74 -12.56
CA LEU A 10 -0.46 -2.98 -12.85
C LEU A 10 -1.50 -4.01 -13.31
N ASP A 11 -1.64 -4.14 -14.62
CA ASP A 11 -2.71 -4.93 -15.24
C ASP A 11 -2.27 -6.34 -15.65
N GLY A 12 -3.26 -7.20 -15.88
CA GLY A 12 -3.06 -8.55 -16.41
C GLY A 12 -2.49 -9.53 -15.39
N ILE A 13 -2.72 -9.31 -14.09
CA ILE A 13 -2.43 -10.29 -13.05
C ILE A 13 -3.47 -11.42 -13.16
N PRO A 14 -3.06 -12.70 -13.29
CA PRO A 14 -4.00 -13.81 -13.36
C PRO A 14 -4.80 -13.91 -12.05
N PRO A 15 -6.07 -14.34 -12.11
CA PRO A 15 -6.86 -14.57 -10.90
C PRO A 15 -6.16 -15.58 -9.99
N ALA A 16 -5.98 -15.23 -8.72
CA ALA A 16 -5.47 -16.14 -7.71
C ALA A 16 -6.31 -16.05 -6.43
N PRO A 17 -6.27 -17.08 -5.56
CA PRO A 17 -6.97 -17.03 -4.29
C PRO A 17 -6.55 -15.80 -3.47
N ARG A 18 -7.48 -15.30 -2.65
CA ARG A 18 -7.23 -14.12 -1.82
C ARG A 18 -6.01 -14.35 -0.93
N GLY A 19 -5.06 -13.41 -0.95
CA GLY A 19 -3.81 -13.49 -0.17
C GLY A 19 -2.65 -14.19 -0.88
N VAL A 20 -2.86 -14.75 -2.08
CA VAL A 20 -1.81 -15.41 -2.88
C VAL A 20 -1.02 -14.44 -3.77
N PRO A 21 -1.62 -13.46 -4.48
CA PRO A 21 -0.86 -12.50 -5.28
C PRO A 21 0.11 -11.71 -4.41
N GLN A 22 1.39 -11.71 -4.79
CA GLN A 22 2.43 -10.93 -4.11
C GLN A 22 2.90 -9.81 -5.04
N ILE A 23 2.54 -8.58 -4.69
CA ILE A 23 3.02 -7.37 -5.38
C ILE A 23 4.13 -6.77 -4.55
N GLU A 24 5.33 -6.70 -5.11
CA GLU A 24 6.46 -5.97 -4.54
C GLU A 24 6.46 -4.56 -5.09
N VAL A 25 6.35 -3.57 -4.20
CA VAL A 25 6.44 -2.15 -4.56
C VAL A 25 7.75 -1.59 -4.04
N THR A 26 8.53 -0.99 -4.93
CA THR A 26 9.81 -0.34 -4.63
C THR A 26 9.68 1.15 -4.88
N PHE A 27 10.18 1.95 -3.93
CA PHE A 27 10.28 3.40 -4.01
C PHE A 27 11.77 3.76 -3.98
N ASP A 28 12.27 4.27 -5.10
CA ASP A 28 13.67 4.68 -5.28
C ASP A 28 13.73 6.20 -5.42
N VAL A 29 14.53 6.86 -4.59
CA VAL A 29 14.71 8.31 -4.62
C VAL A 29 16.16 8.59 -4.97
N ASP A 30 16.38 9.25 -6.10
CA ASP A 30 17.72 9.60 -6.56
C ASP A 30 18.23 10.92 -5.95
N ALA A 31 19.52 11.21 -6.15
CA ALA A 31 20.16 12.44 -5.67
C ALA A 31 19.58 13.73 -6.29
N ASN A 32 18.83 13.63 -7.39
CA ASN A 32 18.14 14.75 -8.03
C ASN A 32 16.74 14.97 -7.44
N GLY A 33 16.28 14.11 -6.52
CA GLY A 33 14.94 14.14 -5.96
C GLY A 33 13.88 13.56 -6.88
N ILE A 34 14.27 12.75 -7.87
CA ILE A 34 13.34 12.01 -8.72
C ILE A 34 12.95 10.73 -8.00
N LEU A 35 11.64 10.54 -7.82
CA LEU A 35 11.06 9.33 -7.24
C LEU A 35 10.67 8.36 -8.36
N ASN A 36 11.35 7.21 -8.41
CA ASN A 36 10.95 6.07 -9.23
C ASN A 36 10.13 5.11 -8.38
N VAL A 37 8.89 4.85 -8.79
CA VAL A 37 8.02 3.85 -8.15
C VAL A 37 7.83 2.71 -9.11
N SER A 38 8.16 1.49 -8.70
CA SER A 38 7.94 0.27 -9.49
C SER A 38 7.15 -0.75 -8.69
N ALA A 39 6.18 -1.39 -9.34
CA ALA A 39 5.47 -2.55 -8.80
C ALA A 39 5.76 -3.78 -9.65
N VAL A 40 6.04 -4.91 -9.01
CA VAL A 40 6.31 -6.20 -9.65
C VAL A 40 5.42 -7.26 -9.02
N GLU A 41 4.65 -7.99 -9.82
CA GLU A 41 3.95 -9.19 -9.36
C GLU A 41 4.90 -10.40 -9.42
N LYS A 42 5.13 -11.04 -8.27
CA LYS A 42 6.22 -12.03 -8.12
C LYS A 42 6.01 -13.34 -8.88
N ALA A 43 4.77 -13.78 -9.11
CA ALA A 43 4.53 -15.07 -9.76
C ALA A 43 4.72 -15.01 -11.29
N THR A 44 4.27 -13.93 -11.92
CA THR A 44 4.36 -13.73 -13.38
C THR A 44 5.54 -12.87 -13.81
N GLY A 45 6.16 -12.13 -12.87
CA GLY A 45 7.21 -11.17 -13.16
C GLY A 45 6.70 -9.90 -13.86
N LYS A 46 5.38 -9.72 -14.02
CA LYS A 46 4.82 -8.51 -14.62
C LYS A 46 5.15 -7.32 -13.75
N SER A 47 5.69 -6.27 -14.38
CA SER A 47 6.08 -5.06 -13.69
C SER A 47 5.56 -3.81 -14.40
N ASN A 48 5.24 -2.78 -13.63
CA ASN A 48 5.04 -1.44 -14.15
C ASN A 48 5.77 -0.42 -13.28
N LYS A 49 6.23 0.68 -13.88
CA LYS A 49 6.96 1.73 -13.18
C LYS A 49 6.53 3.11 -13.62
N ILE A 50 6.67 4.07 -12.72
CA ILE A 50 6.43 5.48 -12.97
C ILE A 50 7.56 6.32 -12.37
N THR A 51 7.92 7.37 -13.09
CA THR A 51 8.90 8.35 -12.65
C THR A 51 8.17 9.63 -12.27
N ILE A 52 8.43 10.12 -11.06
CA ILE A 52 7.84 11.30 -10.47
C ILE A 52 8.98 12.27 -10.17
N THR A 53 9.16 13.26 -11.02
CA THR A 53 10.07 14.37 -10.78
C THR A 53 9.51 15.27 -9.69
N ASN A 54 10.28 15.48 -8.62
CA ASN A 54 9.91 16.43 -7.58
C ASN A 54 10.14 17.86 -8.08
N GLU A 55 9.06 18.60 -8.30
CA GLU A 55 9.14 20.03 -8.63
C GLU A 55 9.55 20.80 -7.36
N LYS A 56 10.68 21.53 -7.42
CA LYS A 56 11.10 22.42 -6.32
C LYS A 56 9.94 23.38 -5.99
N GLY A 57 9.51 23.38 -4.72
CA GLY A 57 8.42 24.24 -4.24
C GLY A 57 7.03 23.58 -4.15
N ARG A 58 6.93 22.25 -4.33
CA ARG A 58 5.65 21.53 -4.21
C ARG A 58 4.98 21.65 -2.81
N LEU A 59 5.76 21.89 -1.77
CA LEU A 59 5.29 22.17 -0.41
C LEU A 59 6.04 23.40 0.13
N SER A 60 5.33 24.31 0.77
CA SER A 60 5.96 25.39 1.52
C SER A 60 6.50 24.89 2.86
N GLN A 61 7.44 25.62 3.47
CA GLN A 61 7.91 25.28 4.83
C GLN A 61 6.75 25.25 5.84
N SER A 62 5.77 26.14 5.68
CA SER A 62 4.57 26.15 6.52
C SER A 62 3.74 24.87 6.38
N ASP A 63 3.64 24.32 5.17
CA ASP A 63 2.93 23.06 4.94
C ASP A 63 3.67 21.87 5.55
N ILE A 64 5.01 21.88 5.45
CA ILE A 64 5.87 20.86 6.08
C ILE A 64 5.67 20.86 7.59
N ASP A 65 5.75 22.03 8.23
CA ASP A 65 5.64 22.15 9.69
C ASP A 65 4.24 21.72 10.18
N LYS A 66 3.18 22.11 9.44
CA LYS A 66 1.81 21.65 9.70
C LYS A 66 1.67 20.14 9.56
N MET A 67 2.25 19.53 8.51
CA MET A 67 2.22 18.08 8.32
C MET A 67 2.89 17.33 9.47
N VAL A 68 4.02 17.83 9.98
CA VAL A 68 4.71 17.23 11.13
C VAL A 68 3.86 17.32 12.40
N GLN A 69 3.28 18.49 12.67
CA GLN A 69 2.40 18.69 13.84
C GLN A 69 1.13 17.83 13.76
N GLU A 70 0.50 17.73 12.59
CA GLU A 70 -0.65 16.87 12.37
C GLU A 70 -0.28 15.39 12.57
N ALA A 71 0.86 14.94 12.03
CA ALA A 71 1.33 13.56 12.20
C ALA A 71 1.53 13.18 13.67
N GLU A 72 2.10 14.07 14.49
CA GLU A 72 2.26 13.84 15.92
C GLU A 72 0.90 13.80 16.65
N LYS A 73 -0.01 14.72 16.29
CA LYS A 73 -1.35 14.80 16.90
C LYS A 73 -2.20 13.56 16.59
N PHE A 74 -2.16 13.06 15.37
CA PHE A 74 -3.00 11.94 14.92
C PHE A 74 -2.38 10.57 15.18
N LYS A 75 -1.10 10.49 15.57
CA LYS A 75 -0.39 9.23 15.84
C LYS A 75 -1.20 8.25 16.72
N ALA A 76 -1.77 8.72 17.84
CA ALA A 76 -2.51 7.87 18.75
C ALA A 76 -3.83 7.35 18.15
N GLU A 77 -4.50 8.17 17.33
CA GLU A 77 -5.71 7.79 16.62
C GLU A 77 -5.41 6.80 15.51
N ASP A 78 -4.34 7.03 14.74
CA ASP A 78 -3.86 6.12 13.69
C ASP A 78 -3.48 4.76 14.28
N GLU A 79 -2.84 4.72 15.45
CA GLU A 79 -2.53 3.46 16.15
C GLU A 79 -3.80 2.71 16.58
N LEU A 80 -4.83 3.42 17.06
CA LEU A 80 -6.10 2.80 17.44
C LEU A 80 -6.86 2.26 16.22
N GLN A 81 -6.91 3.03 15.13
CA GLN A 81 -7.51 2.62 13.87
C GLN A 81 -6.77 1.41 13.30
N LYS A 82 -5.44 1.42 13.31
CA LYS A 82 -4.61 0.28 12.89
C LYS A 82 -4.97 -0.97 13.69
N LYS A 83 -5.01 -0.90 15.02
CA LYS A 83 -5.39 -2.05 15.88
C LYS A 83 -6.79 -2.58 15.54
N ARG A 84 -7.76 -1.69 15.30
CA ARG A 84 -9.12 -2.08 14.92
C ARG A 84 -9.16 -2.80 13.58
N ILE A 85 -8.44 -2.29 12.58
CA ILE A 85 -8.36 -2.88 11.25
C ILE A 85 -7.62 -4.22 11.30
N ASP A 86 -6.51 -4.31 12.02
CA ASP A 86 -5.76 -5.56 12.19
C ASP A 86 -6.62 -6.65 12.84
N ALA A 87 -7.37 -6.30 13.89
CA ALA A 87 -8.29 -7.23 14.55
C ALA A 87 -9.43 -7.68 13.61
N LYS A 88 -10.01 -6.75 12.84
CA LYS A 88 -11.05 -7.05 11.84
C LYS A 88 -10.51 -7.98 10.75
N ASN A 89 -9.36 -7.65 10.17
CA ASN A 89 -8.72 -8.44 9.13
C ASN A 89 -8.35 -9.84 9.63
N GLY A 90 -7.86 -9.95 10.88
CA GLY A 90 -7.59 -11.23 11.52
C GLY A 90 -8.83 -12.11 11.66
N LEU A 91 -9.95 -11.53 12.12
CA LEU A 91 -11.22 -12.25 12.23
C LEU A 91 -11.78 -12.66 10.86
N GLU A 92 -11.78 -11.75 9.88
CA GLU A 92 -12.23 -12.04 8.51
C GLU A 92 -11.39 -13.17 7.89
N ASN A 93 -10.08 -13.17 8.12
CA ASN A 93 -9.19 -14.21 7.63
C ASN A 93 -9.48 -15.57 8.29
N TYR A 94 -9.72 -15.58 9.60
CA TYR A 94 -10.09 -16.79 10.34
C TYR A 94 -11.43 -17.37 9.85
N CYS A 95 -12.47 -16.54 9.74
CA CYS A 95 -13.78 -16.96 9.24
C CYS A 95 -13.70 -17.50 7.81
N TYR A 96 -12.92 -16.86 6.94
CA TYR A 96 -12.71 -17.33 5.58
C TYR A 96 -12.00 -18.68 5.56
N THR A 97 -10.94 -18.84 6.36
CA THR A 97 -10.21 -20.11 6.49
C THR A 97 -11.14 -21.23 6.96
N MET A 98 -11.91 -21.00 8.02
CA MET A 98 -12.85 -21.97 8.56
C MET A 98 -13.93 -22.36 7.54
N ARG A 99 -14.48 -21.38 6.80
CA ARG A 99 -15.42 -21.64 5.71
C ARG A 99 -14.80 -22.49 4.62
N ASN A 100 -13.57 -22.20 4.20
CA ASN A 100 -12.87 -22.98 3.18
C ASN A 100 -12.65 -24.41 3.65
N THR A 101 -12.20 -24.61 4.90
CA THR A 101 -12.03 -25.94 5.50
C THR A 101 -13.33 -26.73 5.58
N MET A 102 -14.48 -26.07 5.79
CA MET A 102 -15.79 -26.73 5.83
C MET A 102 -16.41 -26.99 4.45
N GLN A 103 -16.01 -26.25 3.41
CA GLN A 103 -16.49 -26.44 2.03
C GLN A 103 -15.57 -27.34 1.20
N ASP A 104 -14.43 -27.76 1.72
CA ASP A 104 -13.54 -28.72 1.08
C ASP A 104 -14.15 -30.14 1.21
N GLU A 105 -14.87 -30.59 0.16
CA GLU A 105 -15.47 -31.94 0.06
C GLU A 105 -14.43 -33.07 -0.18
N ASN A 106 -13.15 -32.86 0.20
CA ASN A 106 -12.10 -33.90 0.11
C ASN A 106 -11.66 -34.45 1.49
N ILE A 107 -12.63 -34.61 2.40
CA ILE A 107 -12.57 -35.61 3.47
C ILE A 107 -13.75 -36.55 3.31
#